data_AF-A0A953FFI6-F1
#
_entry.id   AF-A0A953FFI6-F1
#
_cell.length_a   1.000
_cell.length_b   1.000
_cell.length_c   1.000
_cell.angle_alpha   90.00
_cell.angle_beta   90.00
_cell.angle_gamma   90.00
#
_symmetry.space_group_name_H-M   'P 1'
#
loop_
_entity.id
_entity.type
_entity.pdbx_description
1 polymer ?
#
loop_
_entity_poly.entity_id
_entity_poly.type
_entity_poly.pdbx_seq_one_letter_code
_entity_poly.pdbx_strand_id
1 'polypeptide(L)'
;DETWGYRSWQVRGKTAEKAQEKLTALVRTVGNGGNYLLNIGPMGDGGIVPFEREVLSAMGHWIRPRSEALYGTNPAPLPAQDWGVITARPGKLYLFVLRQTGKQLQLKGLLSNPTRVYATADTTRALNFKCKEGVCTIDLDPVSQQEEIPVITVSYDGDLAIVPDNLLSPTTALSPANAIAYHSFSGKDYYTTRPTTIKLEWTVDMPATGNYVLVVQAAEKDKGKRLVLSVNNTDTEVQLKGAAEKITVESAGWLPGKPNVIQLKLADQTNPHQDMDIADLMINLVQKH
;
A
#
# COMPACT_ATOMS: atom_id res chain seq x y z
N ASP A 1 27.67 12.60 1.14
CA ASP A 1 28.90 11.79 0.98
C ASP A 1 28.67 10.32 1.35
N GLU A 2 27.68 9.68 0.72
CA GLU A 2 27.48 8.23 0.84
C GLU A 2 28.07 7.51 -0.38
N THR A 3 28.69 6.36 -0.18
CA THR A 3 29.40 5.61 -1.22
C THR A 3 28.97 4.16 -1.26
N TRP A 4 29.00 3.56 -2.45
CA TRP A 4 28.73 2.14 -2.64
C TRP A 4 29.90 1.25 -2.18
N GLY A 5 31.12 1.62 -2.57
CA GLY A 5 32.33 0.94 -2.12
C GLY A 5 32.94 1.57 -0.87
N TYR A 6 33.79 0.80 -0.18
CA TYR A 6 34.57 1.29 0.94
C TYR A 6 35.40 2.52 0.56
N ARG A 7 35.31 3.57 1.38
CA ARG A 7 36.24 4.72 1.37
C ARG A 7 36.83 4.90 2.76
N SER A 8 38.16 4.97 2.84
CA SER A 8 38.87 5.11 4.11
C SER A 8 38.61 6.45 4.82
N TRP A 9 38.30 7.50 4.05
CA TRP A 9 37.99 8.83 4.56
C TRP A 9 36.50 9.06 4.89
N GLN A 10 35.64 8.04 4.72
CA GLN A 10 34.22 8.20 5.01
C GLN A 10 34.00 8.40 6.51
N VAL A 11 33.47 9.57 6.87
CA VAL A 11 33.05 9.89 8.23
C VAL A 11 31.78 9.11 8.56
N ARG A 12 31.78 8.44 9.72
CA ARG A 12 30.67 7.61 10.20
C ARG A 12 30.12 8.22 11.48
N GLY A 13 28.79 8.27 11.57
CA GLY A 13 28.07 8.78 12.75
C GLY A 13 27.99 7.73 13.86
N LYS A 14 26.91 7.75 14.65
CA LYS A 14 26.66 6.72 15.66
C LYS A 14 25.99 5.51 15.04
N THR A 15 26.33 4.31 15.52
CA THR A 15 25.79 3.04 15.02
C THR A 15 24.30 2.91 15.29
N ALA A 16 23.83 3.34 16.47
CA ALA A 16 22.40 3.34 16.82
C ALA A 16 21.56 4.19 15.85
N GLU A 17 22.00 5.43 15.59
CA GLU A 17 21.32 6.34 14.66
C GLU A 17 21.27 5.76 13.23
N LYS A 18 22.37 5.13 12.78
CA LYS A 18 22.42 4.49 11.47
C LYS A 18 21.55 3.22 11.40
N ALA A 19 21.51 2.42 12.46
CA ALA A 19 20.63 1.25 12.54
C ALA A 19 19.17 1.67 12.47
N GLN A 20 18.77 2.69 13.23
CA GLN A 20 17.42 3.26 13.20
C GLN A 20 17.05 3.77 11.80
N GLU A 21 17.96 4.48 11.13
CA GLU A 21 17.77 4.95 9.75
C GLU A 21 17.50 3.77 8.79
N LYS A 22 18.33 2.71 8.85
CA LYS A 22 18.18 1.55 7.96
C LYS A 22 16.97 0.68 8.30
N LEU A 23 16.61 0.55 9.58
CA LEU A 23 15.37 -0.10 10.00
C LEU A 23 14.14 0.67 9.51
N THR A 24 14.16 2.00 9.62
CA THR A 24 13.07 2.86 9.12
C THR A 24 12.91 2.69 7.61
N ALA A 25 14.01 2.64 6.86
CA ALA A 25 13.98 2.39 5.43
C ALA A 25 13.44 0.98 5.10
N LEU A 26 13.89 -0.06 5.82
CA LEU A 26 13.39 -1.43 5.69
C LEU A 26 11.88 -1.51 5.90
N VAL A 27 11.37 -1.01 7.03
CA VAL A 27 9.93 -1.15 7.35
C VAL A 27 9.07 -0.35 6.39
N ARG A 28 9.50 0.86 5.96
CA ARG A 28 8.81 1.62 4.92
C ARG A 28 8.78 0.87 3.60
N THR A 29 9.89 0.23 3.23
CA THR A 29 9.97 -0.53 1.98
C THR A 29 9.00 -1.71 1.99
N VAL A 30 9.06 -2.54 3.03
CA VAL A 30 8.18 -3.72 3.16
C VAL A 30 6.72 -3.31 3.30
N GLY A 31 6.43 -2.27 4.10
CA GLY A 31 5.08 -1.73 4.29
C GLY A 31 4.44 -1.15 3.01
N ASN A 32 5.24 -0.85 1.98
CA ASN A 32 4.78 -0.44 0.66
C ASN A 32 4.94 -1.54 -0.41
N GLY A 33 5.17 -2.80 0.00
CA GLY A 33 5.27 -3.94 -0.90
C GLY A 33 6.59 -4.08 -1.66
N GLY A 34 7.63 -3.37 -1.25
CA GLY A 34 8.97 -3.46 -1.84
C GLY A 34 9.89 -4.44 -1.13
N ASN A 35 10.98 -4.80 -1.83
CA ASN A 35 12.10 -5.52 -1.25
C ASN A 35 13.21 -4.54 -0.87
N TYR A 36 13.78 -4.69 0.33
CA TYR A 36 14.85 -3.82 0.82
C TYR A 36 16.22 -4.49 0.62
N LEU A 37 17.01 -3.94 -0.32
CA LEU A 37 18.39 -4.37 -0.56
C LEU A 37 19.35 -3.38 0.10
N LEU A 38 20.06 -3.84 1.14
CA LEU A 38 21.06 -3.05 1.85
C LEU A 38 22.47 -3.40 1.37
N ASN A 39 23.20 -2.40 0.88
CA ASN A 39 24.57 -2.54 0.43
C ASN A 39 25.58 -2.53 1.60
N ILE A 40 26.68 -3.26 1.44
CA ILE A 40 27.89 -3.16 2.28
C ILE A 40 29.12 -3.03 1.38
N GLY A 41 30.13 -2.30 1.84
CA GLY A 41 31.37 -2.10 1.10
C GLY A 41 32.55 -2.74 1.83
N PRO A 42 33.00 -3.95 1.45
CA PRO A 42 34.16 -4.57 2.07
C PRO A 42 35.40 -3.70 1.95
N MET A 43 36.26 -3.77 2.98
CA MET A 43 37.60 -3.18 2.98
C MET A 43 38.49 -3.88 1.96
N GLY A 44 39.66 -3.29 1.66
CA GLY A 44 40.59 -3.84 0.66
C GLY A 44 41.15 -5.24 0.99
N ASP A 45 41.09 -5.65 2.25
CA ASP A 45 41.43 -6.99 2.74
C ASP A 45 40.24 -7.97 2.71
N GLY A 46 39.07 -7.53 2.21
CA GLY A 46 37.83 -8.29 2.18
C GLY A 46 37.01 -8.26 3.47
N GLY A 47 37.51 -7.61 4.54
CA GLY A 47 36.80 -7.49 5.81
C GLY A 47 35.61 -6.54 5.76
N ILE A 48 34.58 -6.79 6.58
CA ILE A 48 33.47 -5.83 6.78
C ILE A 48 33.95 -4.72 7.72
N VAL A 49 33.65 -3.47 7.39
CA VAL A 49 33.98 -2.34 8.25
C VAL A 49 33.33 -2.53 9.63
N PRO A 50 34.06 -2.39 10.76
CA PRO A 50 33.53 -2.65 12.09
C PRO A 50 32.22 -1.92 12.40
N PHE A 51 32.11 -0.66 11.96
CA PHE A 51 30.89 0.14 12.05
C PHE A 51 29.69 -0.51 11.33
N GLU A 52 29.87 -0.98 10.10
CA GLU A 52 28.80 -1.64 9.32
C GLU A 52 28.38 -2.94 9.99
N ARG A 53 29.33 -3.71 10.53
CA ARG A 53 29.05 -4.93 11.30
C ARG A 53 28.20 -4.63 12.54
N GLU A 54 28.50 -3.57 13.28
CA GLU A 54 27.73 -3.16 14.46
C GLU A 54 26.31 -2.72 14.09
N VAL A 55 26.16 -1.93 13.02
CA VAL A 55 24.84 -1.52 12.50
C VAL A 55 24.01 -2.74 12.10
N LEU A 56 24.56 -3.65 11.30
CA LEU A 56 23.87 -4.86 10.86
C LEU A 56 23.50 -5.77 12.04
N SER A 57 24.39 -5.84 13.04
CA SER A 57 24.13 -6.59 14.26
C SER A 57 22.96 -5.98 15.04
N ALA A 58 22.94 -4.65 15.23
CA ALA A 58 21.83 -3.94 15.89
C ALA A 58 20.50 -4.16 15.15
N MET A 59 20.50 -4.05 13.82
CA MET A 59 19.33 -4.36 13.00
C MET A 59 18.85 -5.80 13.22
N GLY A 60 19.77 -6.77 13.18
CA GLY A 60 19.45 -8.19 13.38
C GLY A 60 18.82 -8.48 14.74
N HIS A 61 19.30 -7.84 15.81
CA HIS A 61 18.70 -7.96 17.15
C HIS A 61 17.26 -7.43 17.18
N TRP A 62 16.99 -6.30 16.52
CA TRP A 62 15.64 -5.74 16.44
C TRP A 62 14.70 -6.60 15.57
N ILE A 63 15.19 -7.11 14.43
CA ILE A 63 14.42 -7.91 13.46
C ILE A 63 14.01 -9.25 14.06
N ARG A 64 14.89 -9.93 14.79
CA ARG A 64 14.69 -11.33 15.23
C ARG A 64 13.31 -11.58 15.89
N PRO A 65 12.88 -10.84 16.93
CA PRO A 65 11.57 -11.05 17.56
C PRO A 65 10.39 -10.47 16.74
N ARG A 66 10.65 -9.76 15.63
CA ARG A 66 9.65 -9.11 14.76
C ARG A 66 9.62 -9.70 13.35
N SER A 67 10.33 -10.79 13.13
CA SER A 67 10.54 -11.41 11.81
C SER A 67 9.21 -11.76 11.12
N GLU A 68 8.19 -12.18 11.89
CA GLU A 68 6.86 -12.50 11.35
C GLU A 68 6.09 -11.30 10.77
N ALA A 69 6.47 -10.07 11.14
CA ALA A 69 5.88 -8.84 10.62
C ALA A 69 6.54 -8.39 9.30
N LEU A 70 7.75 -8.90 9.01
CA LEU A 70 8.57 -8.48 7.88
C LEU A 70 8.59 -9.52 6.76
N TYR A 71 8.75 -10.80 7.10
CA TYR A 71 8.93 -11.85 6.10
C TYR A 71 7.58 -12.48 5.73
N GLY A 72 7.34 -12.65 4.43
CA GLY A 72 6.12 -13.28 3.92
C GLY A 72 4.85 -12.49 4.19
N THR A 73 4.97 -11.17 4.41
CA THR A 73 3.86 -10.25 4.58
C THR A 73 3.63 -9.45 3.31
N ASN A 74 2.43 -8.88 3.17
CA ASN A 74 2.05 -7.98 2.10
C ASN A 74 1.76 -6.58 2.68
N PRO A 75 1.82 -5.50 1.88
CA PRO A 75 1.27 -4.22 2.30
C PRO A 75 -0.21 -4.40 2.67
N ALA A 76 -0.64 -3.84 3.80
CA ALA A 76 -2.03 -3.94 4.20
C ALA A 76 -2.91 -3.02 3.33
N PRO A 77 -4.09 -3.45 2.88
CA PRO A 77 -4.99 -2.64 2.05
C PRO A 77 -5.75 -1.59 2.89
N LEU A 78 -5.15 -1.08 3.96
CA LEU A 78 -5.76 -0.09 4.85
C LEU A 78 -5.40 1.34 4.41
N PRO A 79 -6.24 2.32 4.78
CA PRO A 79 -5.92 3.72 4.64
C PRO A 79 -4.52 4.11 5.08
N ALA A 80 -3.97 5.13 4.42
CA ALA A 80 -2.72 5.75 4.86
C ALA A 80 -2.84 6.21 6.33
N GLN A 81 -1.90 5.78 7.16
CA GLN A 81 -1.84 6.15 8.57
C GLN A 81 -0.81 7.26 8.77
N ASP A 82 -1.07 8.18 9.69
CA ASP A 82 -0.18 9.31 9.95
C ASP A 82 1.01 8.94 10.84
N TRP A 83 0.95 7.79 11.51
CA TRP A 83 1.95 7.31 12.46
C TRP A 83 2.92 6.27 11.89
N GLY A 84 2.66 5.66 10.73
CA GLY A 84 3.50 4.58 10.22
C GLY A 84 2.94 3.77 9.06
N VAL A 85 3.42 2.53 8.95
CA VAL A 85 3.06 1.60 7.86
C VAL A 85 2.55 0.28 8.42
N ILE A 86 1.76 -0.44 7.61
CA ILE A 86 1.13 -1.70 8.02
C ILE A 86 1.47 -2.79 7.02
N THR A 87 1.91 -3.94 7.54
CA THR A 87 1.96 -5.17 6.76
C THR A 87 0.88 -6.13 7.24
N ALA A 88 0.44 -7.03 6.37
CA ALA A 88 -0.63 -7.96 6.62
C ALA A 88 -0.23 -9.39 6.24
N ARG A 89 -0.80 -10.32 6.98
CA ARG A 89 -0.97 -11.72 6.60
C ARG A 89 -2.37 -12.17 7.00
N PRO A 90 -2.89 -13.31 6.51
CA PRO A 90 -4.19 -13.80 6.94
C PRO A 90 -4.32 -13.84 8.48
N GLY A 91 -5.36 -13.20 9.00
CA GLY A 91 -5.66 -13.12 10.44
C GLY A 91 -4.79 -12.17 11.27
N LYS A 92 -3.79 -11.49 10.70
CA LYS A 92 -2.94 -10.53 11.43
C LYS A 92 -2.56 -9.29 10.63
N LEU A 93 -2.59 -8.14 11.29
CA LEU A 93 -1.98 -6.89 10.85
C LEU A 93 -0.79 -6.56 11.76
N TYR A 94 0.28 -6.01 11.19
CA TYR A 94 1.46 -5.54 11.92
C TYR A 94 1.67 -4.05 11.69
N LEU A 95 1.57 -3.29 12.76
CA LEU A 95 1.57 -1.84 12.77
C LEU A 95 2.98 -1.38 13.16
N PHE A 96 3.77 -0.93 12.19
CA PHE A 96 5.09 -0.36 12.43
C PHE A 96 4.95 1.12 12.79
N VAL A 97 5.09 1.44 14.07
CA VAL A 97 4.90 2.80 14.60
C VAL A 97 6.18 3.61 14.38
N LEU A 98 6.19 4.44 13.35
CA LEU A 98 7.32 5.30 12.98
C LEU A 98 7.28 6.66 13.68
N ARG A 99 6.09 7.12 14.05
CA ARG A 99 5.86 8.39 14.73
C ARG A 99 4.76 8.20 15.77
N GLN A 100 5.13 8.26 17.04
CA GLN A 100 4.19 8.19 18.15
C GLN A 100 3.87 9.61 18.63
N THR A 101 2.60 9.99 18.59
CA THR A 101 2.11 11.33 18.99
C THR A 101 1.45 11.34 20.38
N GLY A 102 1.35 10.19 21.04
CA GLY A 102 0.74 10.07 22.36
C GLY A 102 0.74 8.63 22.87
N LYS A 103 -0.10 8.35 23.88
CA LYS A 103 -0.26 7.01 24.46
C LYS A 103 -1.22 6.12 23.70
N GLN A 104 -1.97 6.69 22.76
CA GLN A 104 -2.95 5.95 21.96
C GLN A 104 -2.60 6.03 20.49
N LEU A 105 -2.82 4.91 19.80
CA LEU A 105 -2.69 4.77 18.36
C LEU A 105 -4.07 4.63 17.74
N GLN A 106 -4.36 5.40 16.69
CA GLN A 106 -5.59 5.24 15.92
C GLN A 106 -5.30 4.45 14.65
N LEU A 107 -5.82 3.23 14.56
CA LEU A 107 -5.85 2.44 13.33
C LEU A 107 -7.14 2.76 12.57
N LYS A 108 -7.02 3.43 11.44
CA LYS A 108 -8.15 3.84 10.60
C LYS A 108 -8.42 2.82 9.50
N GLY A 109 -9.70 2.59 9.21
CA GLY A 109 -10.19 1.77 8.11
C GLY A 109 -10.34 0.28 8.42
N LEU A 110 -10.30 -0.15 9.68
CA LEU A 110 -10.50 -1.56 10.04
C LEU A 110 -11.96 -1.85 10.39
N LEU A 111 -12.64 -2.66 9.59
CA LEU A 111 -14.00 -3.14 9.88
C LEU A 111 -14.02 -4.54 10.52
N SER A 112 -13.01 -5.38 10.27
CA SER A 112 -12.87 -6.64 10.99
C SER A 112 -12.73 -6.39 12.50
N ASN A 113 -13.41 -7.21 13.30
CA ASN A 113 -13.30 -7.13 14.75
C ASN A 113 -11.98 -7.73 15.21
N PRO A 114 -11.08 -6.95 15.86
CA PRO A 114 -9.88 -7.53 16.41
C PRO A 114 -10.21 -8.46 17.58
N THR A 115 -9.56 -9.63 17.60
CA THR A 115 -9.65 -10.60 18.70
C THR A 115 -8.56 -10.35 19.75
N ARG A 116 -7.41 -9.81 19.33
CA ARG A 116 -6.28 -9.56 20.22
C ARG A 116 -5.35 -8.49 19.65
N VAL A 117 -4.86 -7.62 20.52
CA VAL A 117 -3.82 -6.64 20.19
C VAL A 117 -2.67 -6.79 21.18
N TYR A 118 -1.41 -6.81 20.71
CA TYR A 118 -0.22 -7.02 21.54
C TYR A 118 1.06 -6.49 20.88
N ALA A 119 2.13 -6.29 21.65
CA ALA A 119 3.43 -5.94 21.08
C ALA A 119 4.05 -7.17 20.40
N THR A 120 4.47 -7.05 19.14
CA THR A 120 4.96 -8.20 18.34
C THR A 120 6.15 -8.90 19.00
N ALA A 121 7.03 -8.14 19.65
CA ALA A 121 8.19 -8.67 20.36
C ALA A 121 7.87 -9.26 21.75
N ASP A 122 6.70 -8.95 22.32
CA ASP A 122 6.23 -9.49 23.61
C ASP A 122 4.76 -9.92 23.49
N THR A 123 4.58 -11.19 23.13
CA THR A 123 3.25 -11.79 22.95
C THR A 123 2.57 -12.16 24.27
N THR A 124 3.20 -11.92 25.43
CA THR A 124 2.63 -12.31 26.73
C THR A 124 1.59 -11.30 27.22
N ARG A 125 1.67 -10.04 26.77
CA ARG A 125 0.82 -8.94 27.23
C ARG A 125 -0.12 -8.48 26.12
N ALA A 126 -1.42 -8.49 26.41
CA ALA A 126 -2.40 -7.86 25.55
C ALA A 126 -2.46 -6.36 25.80
N LEU A 127 -2.73 -5.60 24.75
CA LEU A 127 -3.02 -4.16 24.79
C LEU A 127 -4.53 -3.95 24.82
N ASN A 128 -4.96 -2.91 25.53
CA ASN A 128 -6.34 -2.48 25.51
C ASN A 128 -6.65 -1.80 24.17
N PHE A 129 -7.84 -2.04 23.62
CA PHE A 129 -8.29 -1.38 22.40
C PHE A 129 -9.80 -1.22 22.38
N LYS A 130 -10.29 -0.26 21.60
CA LYS A 130 -11.71 -0.06 21.32
C LYS A 130 -11.88 0.26 19.83
N CYS A 131 -12.79 -0.44 19.17
CA CYS A 131 -13.10 -0.21 17.77
C CYS A 131 -14.53 0.32 17.61
N LYS A 132 -14.70 1.37 16.80
CA LYS A 132 -16.01 1.93 16.45
C LYS A 132 -15.93 2.54 15.05
N GLU A 133 -16.91 2.24 14.20
CA GLU A 133 -17.09 2.89 12.89
C GLU A 133 -15.80 2.89 12.03
N GLY A 134 -15.11 1.76 11.95
CA GLY A 134 -13.88 1.64 11.14
C GLY A 134 -12.61 2.21 11.79
N VAL A 135 -12.68 2.72 13.02
CA VAL A 135 -11.53 3.25 13.76
C VAL A 135 -11.28 2.43 15.02
N CYS A 136 -10.08 1.89 15.16
CA CYS A 136 -9.62 1.19 16.36
C CYS A 136 -8.60 2.04 17.12
N THR A 137 -8.95 2.45 18.33
CA THR A 137 -8.04 3.13 19.26
C THR A 137 -7.35 2.09 20.14
N ILE A 138 -6.03 2.01 20.04
CA ILE A 138 -5.19 1.06 20.77
C ILE A 138 -4.40 1.83 21.83
N ASP A 139 -4.41 1.34 23.06
CA ASP A 139 -3.58 1.86 24.15
C ASP A 139 -2.17 1.25 24.07
N LEU A 140 -1.16 2.11 24.07
CA LEU A 140 0.24 1.74 24.00
C LEU A 140 0.92 1.68 25.38
N ASP A 141 0.26 1.96 26.50
CA ASP A 141 0.81 1.75 27.86
C ASP A 141 0.74 0.23 28.21
N PRO A 142 1.66 -0.60 27.67
CA PRO A 142 2.99 -0.80 28.27
C PRO A 142 4.13 -0.98 27.25
N VAL A 143 3.91 -0.60 25.98
CA VAL A 143 4.90 -0.68 24.91
C VAL A 143 6.03 0.30 25.24
N SER A 144 7.25 -0.23 25.36
CA SER A 144 8.40 0.57 25.78
C SER A 144 8.65 1.72 24.81
N GLN A 145 8.65 2.95 25.33
CA GLN A 145 9.07 4.14 24.57
C GLN A 145 10.55 4.09 24.16
N GLN A 146 11.32 3.09 24.63
CA GLN A 146 12.71 2.88 24.25
C GLN A 146 12.86 2.00 23.00
N GLU A 147 11.80 1.37 22.50
CA GLU A 147 11.88 0.67 21.21
C GLU A 147 11.97 1.70 20.07
N GLU A 148 13.03 1.61 19.26
CA GLU A 148 13.25 2.55 18.14
C GLU A 148 12.07 2.59 17.15
N ILE A 149 11.50 1.41 16.87
CA ILE A 149 10.30 1.23 16.04
C ILE A 149 9.44 0.17 16.72
N PRO A 150 8.42 0.57 17.51
CA PRO A 150 7.47 -0.37 18.07
C PRO A 150 6.65 -1.05 16.96
N VAL A 151 6.39 -2.35 17.12
CA VAL A 151 5.54 -3.11 16.18
C VAL A 151 4.39 -3.73 16.95
N ILE A 152 3.17 -3.31 16.65
CA ILE A 152 1.95 -3.84 17.29
C ILE A 152 1.30 -4.86 16.36
N THR A 153 0.95 -6.03 16.89
CA THR A 153 0.17 -7.02 16.16
C THR A 153 -1.31 -6.88 16.52
N VAL A 154 -2.17 -6.84 15.51
CA VAL A 154 -3.63 -6.88 15.62
C VAL A 154 -4.11 -8.18 14.98
N SER A 155 -4.63 -9.11 15.78
CA SER A 155 -5.23 -10.36 15.30
C SER A 155 -6.73 -10.19 15.10
N TYR A 156 -7.30 -10.84 14.09
CA TYR A 156 -8.72 -10.81 13.76
C TYR A 156 -9.17 -12.16 13.19
N ASP A 157 -10.47 -12.43 13.26
CA ASP A 157 -11.07 -13.65 12.70
C ASP A 157 -11.69 -13.38 11.32
N GLY A 158 -11.68 -14.41 10.47
CA GLY A 158 -12.26 -14.36 9.13
C GLY A 158 -11.46 -13.51 8.13
N ASP A 159 -12.14 -13.09 7.07
CA ASP A 159 -11.54 -12.25 6.03
C ASP A 159 -11.33 -10.82 6.54
N LEU A 160 -10.28 -10.17 6.03
CA LEU A 160 -9.99 -8.78 6.34
C LEU A 160 -11.03 -7.88 5.68
N ALA A 161 -11.88 -7.26 6.48
CA ALA A 161 -12.84 -6.24 6.10
C ALA A 161 -12.29 -4.86 6.47
N ILE A 162 -12.35 -3.93 5.53
CA ILE A 162 -11.79 -2.59 5.64
C ILE A 162 -12.76 -1.53 5.13
N VAL A 163 -12.56 -0.29 5.55
CA VAL A 163 -13.10 0.89 4.86
C VAL A 163 -12.11 1.25 3.75
N PRO A 164 -12.49 1.16 2.47
CA PRO A 164 -11.62 1.56 1.36
C PRO A 164 -11.30 3.05 1.43
N ASP A 165 -10.07 3.43 1.09
CA ASP A 165 -9.58 4.82 1.08
C ASP A 165 -10.39 5.75 0.17
N ASN A 166 -10.89 5.20 -0.92
CA ASN A 166 -11.58 5.92 -1.99
C ASN A 166 -12.94 5.27 -2.25
N LEU A 167 -13.77 5.18 -1.21
CA LEU A 167 -15.14 4.69 -1.32
C LEU A 167 -16.05 5.79 -1.88
N LEU A 168 -16.49 5.59 -3.13
CA LEU A 168 -17.31 6.54 -3.87
C LEU A 168 -18.78 6.12 -3.87
N SER A 169 -19.66 7.13 -3.94
CA SER A 169 -21.09 6.93 -4.21
C SER A 169 -21.28 6.37 -5.63
N PRO A 170 -22.29 5.51 -5.87
CA PRO A 170 -22.59 4.99 -7.20
C PRO A 170 -23.06 6.09 -8.18
N THR A 171 -23.46 7.25 -7.67
CA THR A 171 -23.80 8.43 -8.49
C THR A 171 -22.59 9.28 -8.86
N THR A 172 -21.42 9.03 -8.27
CA THR A 172 -20.18 9.75 -8.59
C THR A 172 -19.63 9.24 -9.90
N ALA A 173 -19.39 10.15 -10.85
CA ALA A 173 -18.69 9.82 -12.08
C ALA A 173 -17.21 9.52 -11.77
N LEU A 174 -16.72 8.37 -12.21
CA LEU A 174 -15.35 7.94 -12.02
C LEU A 174 -14.45 8.61 -13.07
N SER A 175 -13.33 9.17 -12.64
CA SER A 175 -12.34 9.81 -13.49
C SER A 175 -10.94 9.62 -12.91
N PRO A 176 -9.87 9.85 -13.68
CA PRO A 176 -8.51 9.79 -13.14
C PRO A 176 -8.29 10.71 -11.93
N ALA A 177 -9.04 11.82 -11.84
CA ALA A 177 -8.92 12.80 -10.74
C ALA A 177 -9.42 12.26 -9.39
N ASN A 178 -10.33 11.28 -9.39
CA ASN A 178 -10.83 10.64 -8.17
C ASN A 178 -10.46 9.15 -8.12
N ALA A 179 -9.40 8.74 -8.84
CA ALA A 179 -8.88 7.39 -8.81
C ALA A 179 -7.69 7.26 -7.86
N ILE A 180 -7.45 6.05 -7.36
CA ILE A 180 -6.11 5.66 -6.90
C ILE A 180 -5.30 5.34 -8.16
N ALA A 181 -4.27 6.14 -8.43
CA ALA A 181 -3.38 5.96 -9.57
C ALA A 181 -2.17 5.10 -9.17
N TYR A 182 -1.91 4.06 -9.95
CA TYR A 182 -0.73 3.22 -9.82
C TYR A 182 0.28 3.63 -10.87
N HIS A 183 1.50 3.88 -10.43
CA HIS A 183 2.55 4.42 -11.27
C HIS A 183 3.66 3.42 -11.53
N SER A 184 4.21 3.51 -12.73
CA SER A 184 5.46 2.89 -13.12
C SER A 184 6.51 3.98 -13.29
N PHE A 185 7.66 3.82 -12.65
CA PHE A 185 8.76 4.77 -12.70
C PHE A 185 9.84 4.25 -13.65
N SER A 186 10.13 5.01 -14.70
CA SER A 186 11.25 4.73 -15.61
C SER A 186 12.08 5.99 -15.83
N GLY A 187 13.39 5.83 -16.00
CA GLY A 187 14.35 6.92 -16.14
C GLY A 187 15.66 6.42 -16.72
N LYS A 188 16.52 7.34 -17.18
CA LYS A 188 17.87 6.99 -17.66
C LYS A 188 18.87 6.81 -16.51
N ASP A 189 18.63 7.52 -15.41
CA ASP A 189 19.44 7.50 -14.19
C ASP A 189 18.55 7.73 -12.96
N TYR A 190 19.18 7.78 -11.78
CA TYR A 190 18.51 7.98 -10.49
C TYR A 190 17.74 9.30 -10.36
N TYR A 191 18.10 10.32 -11.15
CA TYR A 191 17.57 11.68 -11.01
C TYR A 191 16.56 12.03 -12.10
N THR A 192 16.42 11.19 -13.11
CA THR A 192 15.59 11.45 -14.30
C THR A 192 14.38 10.51 -14.41
N THR A 193 13.92 9.96 -13.28
CA THR A 193 12.73 9.12 -13.24
C THR A 193 11.46 9.93 -13.51
N ARG A 194 10.59 9.43 -14.40
CA ARG A 194 9.25 9.97 -14.63
C ARG A 194 8.20 8.92 -14.24
N PRO A 195 7.20 9.28 -13.42
CA PRO A 195 6.05 8.42 -13.20
C PRO A 195 5.18 8.39 -14.45
N THR A 196 4.70 7.20 -14.79
CA THR A 196 3.67 6.96 -15.82
C THR A 196 2.49 6.27 -15.15
N THR A 197 1.26 6.61 -15.50
CA THR A 197 0.09 5.98 -14.91
C THR A 197 -0.22 4.69 -15.65
N ILE A 198 -0.18 3.55 -14.97
CA ILE A 198 -0.34 2.22 -15.59
C ILE A 198 -1.64 1.51 -15.19
N LYS A 199 -2.25 1.92 -14.07
CA LYS A 199 -3.54 1.41 -13.62
C LYS A 199 -4.26 2.50 -12.81
N LEU A 200 -5.57 2.60 -13.00
CA LEU A 200 -6.47 3.39 -12.16
C LEU A 200 -7.39 2.44 -11.39
N GLU A 201 -7.74 2.82 -10.18
CA GLU A 201 -8.61 2.03 -9.30
C GLU A 201 -9.59 2.92 -8.55
N TRP A 202 -10.85 2.49 -8.52
CA TRP A 202 -11.93 3.09 -7.77
C TRP A 202 -12.58 2.04 -6.91
N THR A 203 -13.10 2.43 -5.75
CA THR A 203 -13.99 1.57 -4.97
C THR A 203 -15.35 2.25 -4.88
N VAL A 204 -16.41 1.55 -5.24
CA VAL A 204 -17.76 2.13 -5.27
C VAL A 204 -18.65 1.36 -4.31
N ASP A 205 -19.37 2.06 -3.45
CA ASP A 205 -20.38 1.46 -2.59
C ASP A 205 -21.64 1.18 -3.40
N MET A 206 -22.02 -0.08 -3.55
CA MET A 206 -23.14 -0.47 -4.40
C MET A 206 -24.38 -0.78 -3.57
N PRO A 207 -25.57 -0.29 -3.96
CA PRO A 207 -26.82 -0.69 -3.32
C PRO A 207 -27.05 -2.20 -3.44
N ALA A 208 -27.80 -2.78 -2.50
CA ALA A 208 -28.13 -4.21 -2.50
C ALA A 208 -28.99 -4.65 -3.68
N THR A 209 -29.70 -3.70 -4.33
CA THR A 209 -30.65 -3.97 -5.41
C THR A 209 -30.30 -3.14 -6.64
N GLY A 210 -30.06 -3.80 -7.77
CA GLY A 210 -29.91 -3.13 -9.07
C GLY A 210 -28.92 -3.86 -9.99
N ASN A 211 -29.23 -3.87 -11.29
CA ASN A 211 -28.28 -4.27 -12.33
C ASN A 211 -27.54 -3.02 -12.79
N TYR A 212 -26.22 -2.98 -12.62
CA TYR A 212 -25.43 -1.79 -12.97
C TYR A 212 -24.54 -2.06 -14.18
N VAL A 213 -24.42 -1.04 -15.03
CA VAL A 213 -23.48 -1.02 -16.14
C VAL A 213 -22.57 0.18 -16.04
N LEU A 214 -21.38 0.05 -16.62
CA LEU A 214 -20.41 1.13 -16.69
C LEU A 214 -20.52 1.78 -18.06
N VAL A 215 -20.82 3.07 -18.07
CA VAL A 215 -20.91 3.88 -19.29
C VAL A 215 -19.64 4.71 -19.40
N VAL A 216 -18.75 4.30 -20.31
CA VAL A 216 -17.43 4.90 -20.54
C VAL A 216 -17.53 5.95 -21.64
N GLN A 217 -16.99 7.13 -21.38
CA GLN A 217 -16.82 8.21 -22.36
C GLN A 217 -15.37 8.70 -22.29
N ALA A 218 -14.75 8.93 -23.44
CA ALA A 218 -13.35 9.36 -23.53
C ALA A 218 -13.22 10.65 -24.36
N ALA A 219 -12.08 11.34 -24.25
CA ALA A 219 -11.77 12.42 -25.18
C ALA A 219 -11.48 11.87 -26.59
N GLU A 220 -11.68 12.69 -27.63
CA GLU A 220 -11.44 12.26 -29.02
C GLU A 220 -9.98 11.84 -29.26
N LYS A 221 -9.02 12.45 -28.55
CA LYS A 221 -7.59 12.08 -28.60
C LYS A 221 -7.31 10.63 -28.17
N ASP A 222 -8.20 10.05 -27.37
CA ASP A 222 -8.04 8.71 -26.79
C ASP A 222 -8.75 7.62 -27.61
N LYS A 223 -9.40 8.00 -28.71
CA LYS A 223 -10.12 7.08 -29.58
C LYS A 223 -9.21 5.97 -30.11
N GLY A 224 -9.73 4.75 -30.08
CA GLY A 224 -9.03 3.55 -30.55
C GLY A 224 -8.09 2.92 -29.51
N LYS A 225 -7.74 3.61 -28.41
CA LYS A 225 -7.01 2.98 -27.29
C LYS A 225 -7.80 1.80 -26.75
N ARG A 226 -7.10 0.70 -26.46
CA ARG A 226 -7.67 -0.52 -25.90
C ARG A 226 -7.29 -0.63 -24.43
N LEU A 227 -8.29 -0.71 -23.58
CA LEU A 227 -8.16 -0.82 -22.13
C LEU A 227 -8.82 -2.11 -21.65
N VAL A 228 -8.42 -2.58 -20.49
CA VAL A 228 -9.14 -3.61 -19.74
C VAL A 228 -9.77 -2.95 -18.54
N LEU A 229 -11.10 -3.03 -18.48
CA LEU A 229 -11.90 -2.61 -17.35
C LEU A 229 -12.22 -3.86 -16.52
N SER A 230 -11.86 -3.85 -15.24
CA SER A 230 -12.16 -4.96 -14.31
C SER A 230 -13.17 -4.54 -13.26
N VAL A 231 -14.13 -5.39 -12.95
CA VAL A 231 -14.99 -5.28 -11.76
C VAL A 231 -14.75 -6.51 -10.88
N ASN A 232 -14.18 -6.33 -9.69
CA ASN A 232 -13.79 -7.40 -8.76
C ASN A 232 -13.11 -8.60 -9.44
N ASN A 233 -12.10 -8.34 -10.27
CA ASN A 233 -11.33 -9.33 -11.04
C ASN A 233 -12.04 -9.96 -12.25
N THR A 234 -13.22 -9.45 -12.62
CA THR A 234 -13.88 -9.81 -13.89
C THR A 234 -13.50 -8.77 -14.94
N ASP A 235 -12.55 -9.15 -15.80
CA ASP A 235 -11.96 -8.29 -16.84
C ASP A 235 -12.84 -8.26 -18.11
N THR A 236 -13.05 -7.06 -18.65
CA THR A 236 -13.68 -6.79 -19.94
C THR A 236 -12.79 -5.84 -20.76
N GLU A 237 -12.38 -6.26 -21.96
CA GLU A 237 -11.64 -5.38 -22.89
C GLU A 237 -12.59 -4.35 -23.53
N VAL A 238 -12.16 -3.09 -23.58
CA VAL A 238 -12.91 -1.98 -24.15
C VAL A 238 -12.02 -1.18 -25.10
N GLN A 239 -12.55 -0.86 -26.27
CA GLN A 239 -11.89 0.05 -27.22
C GLN A 239 -12.60 1.40 -27.19
N LEU A 240 -11.87 2.45 -26.79
CA LEU A 240 -12.43 3.80 -26.63
C LEU A 240 -12.97 4.37 -27.95
N LYS A 241 -14.14 4.99 -27.90
CA LYS A 241 -14.85 5.52 -29.09
C LYS A 241 -14.67 7.03 -29.33
N GLY A 242 -13.94 7.72 -28.45
CA GLY A 242 -13.78 9.18 -28.50
C GLY A 242 -14.94 9.92 -27.83
N ALA A 243 -15.10 11.21 -28.15
CA ALA A 243 -16.04 12.09 -27.43
C ALA A 243 -17.49 11.91 -27.89
N ALA A 244 -17.69 11.47 -29.13
CA ALA A 244 -18.99 11.39 -29.79
C ALA A 244 -19.86 10.20 -29.37
N GLU A 245 -19.26 9.13 -28.82
CA GLU A 245 -19.95 7.87 -28.55
C GLU A 245 -19.56 7.32 -27.18
N LYS A 246 -20.53 6.76 -26.46
CA LYS A 246 -20.34 6.12 -25.16
C LYS A 246 -20.35 4.61 -25.31
N ILE A 247 -19.55 3.93 -24.50
CA ILE A 247 -19.48 2.46 -24.46
C ILE A 247 -20.21 1.99 -23.20
N THR A 248 -21.13 1.05 -23.35
CA THR A 248 -21.75 0.37 -22.21
C THR A 248 -21.03 -0.93 -21.95
N VAL A 249 -20.56 -1.11 -20.72
CA VAL A 249 -19.81 -2.29 -20.27
C VAL A 249 -20.62 -2.98 -19.19
N GLU A 250 -20.96 -4.23 -19.44
CA GLU A 250 -21.58 -5.13 -18.47
C GLU A 250 -20.49 -5.95 -17.78
N SER A 251 -20.72 -6.32 -16.52
CA SER A 251 -19.82 -7.20 -15.80
C SER A 251 -20.61 -8.14 -14.89
N ALA A 252 -20.19 -9.38 -14.82
CA ALA A 252 -20.70 -10.37 -13.86
C ALA A 252 -20.01 -10.26 -12.49
N GLY A 253 -18.97 -9.42 -12.37
CA GLY A 253 -18.17 -9.30 -11.15
C GLY A 253 -18.81 -8.49 -10.03
N TRP A 254 -20.01 -7.94 -10.23
CA TRP A 254 -20.68 -7.13 -9.21
C TRP A 254 -21.00 -7.93 -7.94
N LEU A 255 -20.75 -7.32 -6.79
CA LEU A 255 -21.10 -7.80 -5.46
C LEU A 255 -22.17 -6.87 -4.87
N PRO A 256 -23.46 -7.24 -4.94
CA PRO A 256 -24.55 -6.39 -4.46
C PRO A 256 -24.44 -6.11 -2.96
N GLY A 257 -24.70 -4.86 -2.55
CA GLY A 257 -24.70 -4.45 -1.14
C GLY A 257 -23.31 -4.47 -0.48
N LYS A 258 -22.25 -4.54 -1.29
CA LYS A 258 -20.85 -4.48 -0.85
C LYS A 258 -20.11 -3.42 -1.66
N PRO A 259 -18.99 -2.90 -1.14
CA PRO A 259 -18.04 -2.15 -1.96
C PRO A 259 -17.52 -3.00 -3.13
N ASN A 260 -17.43 -2.40 -4.31
CA ASN A 260 -16.95 -3.01 -5.53
C ASN A 260 -15.70 -2.28 -6.02
N VAL A 261 -14.64 -3.03 -6.30
CA VAL A 261 -13.40 -2.49 -6.86
C VAL A 261 -13.50 -2.49 -8.39
N ILE A 262 -13.31 -1.31 -8.98
CA ILE A 262 -13.27 -1.11 -10.42
C ILE A 262 -11.86 -0.69 -10.80
N GLN A 263 -11.24 -1.40 -11.74
CA GLN A 263 -9.88 -1.11 -12.21
C GLN A 263 -9.87 -0.85 -13.70
N LEU A 264 -8.93 -0.02 -14.14
CA LEU A 264 -8.67 0.24 -15.56
C LEU A 264 -7.17 0.18 -15.82
N LYS A 265 -6.77 -0.60 -16.83
CA LYS A 265 -5.37 -0.75 -17.28
C LYS A 265 -5.30 -0.81 -18.80
N LEU A 266 -4.13 -0.60 -19.40
CA LEU A 266 -3.94 -0.84 -20.84
C LEU A 266 -4.20 -2.32 -21.18
N ALA A 267 -4.83 -2.61 -22.31
CA ALA A 267 -4.98 -4.00 -22.76
C ALA A 267 -3.65 -4.60 -23.21
N ASP A 268 -2.82 -3.78 -23.87
CA ASP A 268 -1.44 -4.14 -24.17
C ASP A 268 -0.56 -3.94 -22.93
N GLN A 269 0.03 -5.03 -22.44
CA GLN A 269 0.93 -5.05 -21.29
C GLN A 269 2.37 -5.42 -21.69
N THR A 270 2.69 -5.41 -22.98
CA THR A 270 4.06 -5.70 -23.46
C THR A 270 5.08 -4.65 -23.02
N ASN A 271 4.63 -3.41 -22.80
CA ASN A 271 5.41 -2.36 -22.15
C ASN A 271 4.78 -1.98 -20.79
N PRO A 272 5.31 -2.48 -19.66
CA PRO A 272 4.76 -2.22 -18.32
C PRO A 272 5.03 -0.79 -17.81
N HIS A 273 5.67 0.06 -18.62
CA HIS A 273 5.93 1.48 -18.33
C HIS A 273 5.13 2.40 -19.26
N GLN A 274 4.25 1.86 -20.10
CA GLN A 274 3.46 2.68 -21.00
C GLN A 274 2.40 3.45 -20.21
N ASP A 275 2.41 4.78 -20.36
CA ASP A 275 1.39 5.63 -19.76
C ASP A 275 0.03 5.41 -20.44
N MET A 276 -1.02 5.31 -19.63
CA MET A 276 -2.39 5.27 -20.13
C MET A 276 -2.77 6.60 -20.83
N ASP A 277 -2.32 7.74 -20.29
CA ASP A 277 -2.61 9.10 -20.77
C ASP A 277 -4.11 9.31 -21.12
N ILE A 278 -5.00 9.10 -20.15
CA ILE A 278 -6.46 9.18 -20.33
C ILE A 278 -7.11 10.20 -19.37
N ALA A 279 -6.47 11.37 -19.20
CA ALA A 279 -6.83 12.36 -18.18
C ALA A 279 -8.33 12.77 -18.19
N ASP A 280 -8.95 12.76 -19.36
CA ASP A 280 -10.33 13.23 -19.59
C ASP A 280 -11.36 12.10 -19.66
N LEU A 281 -10.96 10.86 -19.34
CA LEU A 281 -11.86 9.71 -19.35
C LEU A 281 -12.86 9.77 -18.18
N MET A 282 -14.12 9.48 -18.48
CA MET A 282 -15.22 9.46 -17.53
C MET A 282 -15.95 8.12 -17.61
N ILE A 283 -16.22 7.52 -16.45
CA ILE A 283 -17.03 6.31 -16.33
C ILE A 283 -18.21 6.60 -15.39
N ASN A 284 -19.43 6.43 -15.88
CA ASN A 284 -20.63 6.60 -15.07
C ASN A 284 -21.24 5.23 -14.77
N LEU A 285 -21.64 5.00 -13.53
CA LEU A 285 -22.46 3.84 -13.20
C LEU A 285 -23.92 4.17 -13.49
N VAL A 286 -24.57 3.32 -14.27
CA VAL A 286 -25.98 3.47 -14.63
C VAL A 286 -26.72 2.21 -14.22
N GLN A 287 -27.78 2.38 -13.44
CA GLN A 287 -28.69 1.30 -13.11
C GLN A 287 -29.56 0.99 -14.33
N LYS A 288 -29.54 -0.26 -14.80
CA LYS A 288 -30.50 -0.77 -15.77
C LYS A 288 -31.85 -0.95 -15.08
N HIS A 289 -32.89 -0.41 -15.71
CA HIS A 289 -34.29 -0.68 -15.38
C HIS A 289 -34.74 -2.02 -15.99
#